data_AF-A0A535XEN4-F1
#
_entry.id   AF-A0A535XEN4-F1
#
_cell.length_a   1.000
_cell.length_b   1.000
_cell.length_c   1.000
_cell.angle_alpha   90.00
_cell.angle_beta   90.00
_cell.angle_gamma   90.00
#
_symmetry.space_group_name_H-M   'P 1'
#
loop_
_entity.id
_entity.type
_entity.pdbx_description
1 polymer ?
#
loop_
_entity_poly.entity_id
_entity_poly.type
_entity_poly.pdbx_seq_one_letter_code
_entity_poly.pdbx_strand_id
1 'polypeptide(L)'
;MATTLIDDRANPAQREALQSLVEGRSAGPWAIFRKTFKELHGPDYVTYEVDSESRLPRVRAGETLTIETEYIRNPVTKETVHPRLAMPEGLLVKDIALVGSKHFKLSADKVRYDHSGRYAAFGFFQYFGP
;
A
#
# COMPACT_ATOMS: atom_id res chain seq x y z
N MET A 1 5.54 -12.77 -7.98
CA MET A 1 4.71 -13.32 -6.89
C MET A 1 4.20 -12.17 -6.04
N ALA A 2 3.02 -12.30 -5.47
CA ALA A 2 2.39 -11.33 -4.57
C ALA A 2 1.71 -12.06 -3.41
N THR A 3 1.39 -11.35 -2.33
CA THR A 3 0.60 -11.88 -1.21
C THR A 3 -0.55 -10.93 -0.91
N THR A 4 -1.66 -11.46 -0.44
CA THR A 4 -2.79 -10.69 0.06
C THR A 4 -2.83 -10.74 1.58
N LEU A 5 -2.89 -9.55 2.18
CA LEU A 5 -3.14 -9.37 3.61
C LEU A 5 -4.54 -8.74 3.75
N ILE A 6 -5.38 -9.31 4.61
CA ILE A 6 -6.75 -8.82 4.87
C ILE A 6 -6.89 -8.54 6.37
N ASP A 7 -7.58 -7.46 6.71
CA ASP A 7 -7.88 -7.14 8.11
C ASP A 7 -8.70 -8.26 8.77
N ASP A 8 -8.25 -8.74 9.93
CA ASP A 8 -8.91 -9.82 10.66
C ASP A 8 -10.33 -9.47 11.15
N ARG A 9 -10.65 -8.18 11.27
CA ARG A 9 -11.99 -7.66 11.60
C ARG A 9 -12.99 -7.84 10.47
N ALA A 10 -12.55 -8.18 9.26
CA ALA A 10 -13.46 -8.46 8.15
C ALA A 10 -14.37 -9.67 8.47
N ASN A 11 -15.67 -9.49 8.31
CA ASN A 11 -16.65 -10.58 8.45
C ASN A 11 -16.66 -11.50 7.21
N PRO A 12 -17.34 -12.67 7.23
CA PRO A 12 -17.31 -13.62 6.12
C PRO A 12 -17.69 -13.02 4.75
N ALA A 13 -18.75 -12.20 4.69
CA ALA A 13 -19.18 -11.56 3.44
C ALA A 13 -18.14 -10.55 2.92
N GLN A 14 -17.51 -9.78 3.83
CA GLN A 14 -16.42 -8.87 3.48
C GLN A 14 -15.19 -9.61 2.98
N ARG A 15 -14.83 -10.74 3.61
CA ARG A 15 -13.69 -11.57 3.20
C ARG A 15 -13.89 -12.13 1.80
N GLU A 16 -15.07 -12.65 1.49
CA GLU A 16 -15.42 -13.12 0.15
C GLU A 16 -15.33 -12.00 -0.90
N ALA A 17 -15.88 -10.82 -0.59
CA ALA A 17 -15.81 -9.66 -1.48
C ALA A 17 -14.37 -9.18 -1.71
N LEU A 18 -13.57 -9.07 -0.65
CA LEU A 18 -12.15 -8.69 -0.73
C LEU A 18 -11.34 -9.72 -1.52
N GLN A 19 -11.60 -11.01 -1.31
CA GLN A 19 -10.95 -12.08 -2.07
C GLN A 19 -11.29 -12.00 -3.57
N SER A 20 -12.56 -11.80 -3.92
CA SER A 20 -12.98 -11.59 -5.31
C SER A 20 -12.29 -10.40 -5.96
N LEU A 21 -12.13 -9.30 -5.21
CA LEU A 21 -11.41 -8.11 -5.68
C LEU A 21 -9.95 -8.43 -5.98
N VAL A 22 -9.17 -8.92 -5.00
CA VAL A 22 -7.71 -9.13 -5.16
C VAL A 22 -7.36 -10.22 -6.18
N GLU A 23 -8.26 -11.18 -6.40
CA GLU A 23 -8.13 -12.20 -7.45
C GLU A 23 -8.43 -11.65 -8.84
N GLY A 24 -8.83 -10.38 -8.95
CA GLY A 24 -9.16 -9.72 -10.21
C GLY A 24 -10.44 -10.25 -10.86
N ARG A 25 -11.31 -10.92 -10.09
CA ARG A 25 -12.62 -11.40 -10.56
C ARG A 25 -13.65 -10.27 -10.66
N SER A 26 -13.38 -9.14 -10.02
CA SER A 26 -14.18 -7.91 -10.09
C SER A 26 -13.57 -6.90 -11.06
N ALA A 27 -14.40 -6.01 -11.62
CA ALA A 27 -13.95 -4.94 -12.51
C ALA A 27 -13.04 -3.92 -11.80
N GLY A 28 -12.44 -3.02 -12.58
CA GLY A 28 -11.60 -1.94 -12.06
C GLY A 28 -10.11 -2.29 -11.92
N PRO A 29 -9.34 -1.51 -11.15
CA PRO A 29 -7.89 -1.63 -11.04
C PRO A 29 -7.40 -3.02 -10.64
N TRP A 30 -8.19 -3.75 -9.84
CA TRP A 30 -7.77 -5.07 -9.36
C TRP A 30 -7.64 -6.11 -10.48
N ALA A 31 -8.52 -6.07 -11.49
CA ALA A 31 -8.38 -6.92 -12.68
C ALA A 31 -7.11 -6.60 -13.48
N ILE A 32 -6.61 -5.36 -13.41
CA ILE A 32 -5.35 -4.94 -14.03
C ILE A 32 -4.18 -5.41 -13.16
N PHE A 33 -4.19 -5.13 -11.86
CA PHE A 33 -3.12 -5.54 -10.94
C PHE A 33 -2.92 -7.04 -10.91
N ARG A 34 -3.99 -7.83 -10.94
CA ARG A 34 -3.92 -9.30 -10.97
C ARG A 34 -3.06 -9.82 -12.13
N LYS A 35 -3.00 -9.09 -13.24
CA LYS A 35 -2.21 -9.45 -14.43
C LYS A 35 -0.72 -9.11 -14.29
N THR A 36 -0.32 -8.35 -13.27
CA THR A 36 1.08 -7.92 -13.06
C THR A 36 1.94 -8.95 -12.33
N PHE A 37 1.32 -9.99 -11.75
CA PHE A 37 2.02 -11.07 -11.07
C PHE A 37 1.45 -12.44 -11.45
N LYS A 38 2.35 -13.44 -11.54
CA LYS A 38 1.98 -14.82 -11.91
C LYS A 38 1.24 -15.54 -10.77
N GLU A 39 1.80 -15.43 -9.56
CA GLU A 39 1.34 -16.12 -8.35
C GLU A 39 0.83 -15.12 -7.32
N LEU A 40 -0.28 -15.46 -6.67
CA LEU A 40 -0.89 -14.74 -5.54
C LEU A 40 -1.04 -15.71 -4.37
N HIS A 41 -0.43 -15.38 -3.24
CA HIS A 41 -0.52 -16.13 -1.98
C HIS A 41 -1.48 -15.44 -1.00
N GLY A 42 -1.88 -16.17 0.05
CA GLY A 42 -2.87 -15.71 1.04
C GLY A 42 -4.31 -16.09 0.68
N PRO A 43 -5.33 -15.41 1.23
CA PRO A 43 -5.21 -14.26 2.11
C PRO A 43 -4.74 -14.63 3.53
N ASP A 44 -3.75 -13.88 4.03
CA ASP A 44 -3.40 -13.91 5.45
C ASP A 44 -4.25 -12.86 6.19
N TYR A 45 -4.97 -13.29 7.23
CA TYR A 45 -5.75 -12.38 8.06
C TYR A 45 -4.86 -11.79 9.16
N VAL A 46 -4.74 -10.47 9.20
CA VAL A 46 -3.82 -9.75 10.08
C VAL A 46 -4.49 -8.53 10.68
N THR A 47 -4.09 -8.16 11.89
CA THR A 47 -4.53 -6.91 12.51
C THR A 47 -3.81 -5.73 11.85
N TYR A 48 -4.57 -4.78 11.28
CA TYR A 48 -4.00 -3.53 10.76
C TYR A 48 -4.02 -2.41 11.81
N GLU A 49 -2.86 -1.77 11.96
CA GLU A 49 -2.71 -0.50 12.64
C GLU A 49 -2.31 0.54 11.60
N VAL A 50 -3.19 1.52 11.36
CA VAL A 50 -2.96 2.59 10.39
C VAL A 50 -3.06 3.92 11.11
N ASP A 51 -1.96 4.67 11.11
CA ASP A 51 -1.98 6.09 11.45
C ASP A 51 -2.11 6.88 10.14
N SER A 52 -3.31 7.43 9.95
CA SER A 52 -3.66 8.33 8.84
C SER A 52 -3.90 9.77 9.29
N GLU A 53 -3.86 10.04 10.60
CA GLU A 53 -4.10 11.38 11.17
C GLU A 53 -2.81 12.19 11.28
N SER A 54 -1.66 11.52 11.43
CA SER A 54 -0.37 12.18 11.30
C SER A 54 -0.09 12.59 9.84
N ARG A 55 0.86 13.52 9.66
CA ARG A 55 1.16 14.08 8.33
C ARG A 55 1.79 13.06 7.37
N LEU A 56 2.25 11.92 7.87
CA LEU A 56 2.93 10.87 7.11
C LEU A 56 2.41 9.51 7.57
N PRO A 57 1.93 8.66 6.65
CA PRO A 57 1.30 7.41 7.02
C PRO A 57 2.30 6.46 7.69
N ARG A 58 1.78 5.75 8.69
CA ARG A 58 2.41 4.56 9.27
C ARG A 58 1.41 3.41 9.23
N VAL A 59 1.87 2.26 8.75
CA VAL A 59 1.05 1.05 8.61
C VAL A 59 1.79 -0.13 9.21
N ARG A 60 1.12 -0.89 10.06
CA ARG A 60 1.54 -2.22 10.49
C ARG A 60 0.43 -3.21 10.19
N ALA A 61 0.79 -4.41 9.74
CA ALA A 61 -0.14 -5.51 9.54
C ALA A 61 0.45 -6.74 10.25
N GLY A 62 0.08 -6.92 11.52
CA GLY A 62 0.73 -7.85 12.44
C GLY A 62 2.26 -7.74 12.41
N GLU A 63 2.93 -8.89 12.34
CA GLU A 63 4.39 -8.97 12.11
C GLU A 63 4.76 -9.04 10.61
N THR A 64 3.76 -9.16 9.73
CA THR A 64 3.96 -9.42 8.30
C THR A 64 4.37 -8.19 7.53
N LEU A 65 3.82 -7.02 7.84
CA LEU A 65 4.10 -5.76 7.13
C LEU A 65 4.37 -4.63 8.12
N THR A 66 5.42 -3.85 7.86
CA THR A 66 5.65 -2.56 8.51
C THR A 66 6.06 -1.54 7.47
N ILE A 67 5.35 -0.41 7.45
CA ILE A 67 5.64 0.76 6.64
C ILE A 67 5.68 1.99 7.55
N GLU A 68 6.81 2.68 7.55
CA GLU A 68 6.98 4.01 8.15
C GLU A 68 7.60 4.91 7.10
N THR A 69 7.02 6.09 6.92
CA THR A 69 7.48 7.06 5.92
C THR A 69 8.17 8.25 6.58
N GLU A 70 9.01 8.93 5.82
CA GLU A 70 9.69 10.16 6.24
C GLU A 70 9.71 11.18 5.11
N TYR A 71 9.78 12.46 5.46
CA TYR A 71 9.94 13.49 4.44
C TYR A 71 11.34 13.44 3.83
N ILE A 72 11.41 13.76 2.55
CA ILE A 72 12.67 13.88 1.83
C ILE A 72 13.42 15.10 2.37
N ARG A 73 14.74 14.98 2.50
CA ARG A 73 15.64 16.10 2.79
C ARG A 73 16.35 16.54 1.53
N ASN A 74 16.50 17.84 1.33
CA ASN A 74 17.35 18.38 0.29
C ASN A 74 18.79 17.88 0.52
N PRO A 75 19.45 17.25 -0.48
CA PRO A 75 20.78 16.66 -0.28
C PRO A 75 21.87 17.69 0.01
N VAL A 76 21.66 18.96 -0.39
CA VAL A 76 22.57 20.09 -0.18
C VAL A 76 22.24 20.81 1.12
N THR A 77 21.03 21.35 1.26
CA THR A 77 20.66 22.21 2.41
C THR A 77 20.25 21.43 3.66
N LYS A 78 19.94 20.13 3.52
CA LYS A 78 19.40 19.24 4.58
C LYS A 78 18.01 19.63 5.10
N GLU A 79 17.42 20.68 4.57
CA GLU A 79 16.06 21.11 4.88
C GLU A 79 15.04 20.07 4.42
N THR A 80 13.93 19.99 5.15
CA THR A 80 12.81 19.14 4.79
C THR A 80 12.10 19.71 3.57
N VAL A 81 11.81 18.86 2.59
CA VAL A 81 11.04 19.21 1.40
C VAL A 81 9.75 18.38 1.32
N HIS A 82 8.73 18.95 0.69
CA HIS A 82 7.40 18.34 0.56
C HIS A 82 6.97 18.24 -0.92
N PRO A 83 7.74 17.53 -1.77
CA PRO A 83 7.38 17.33 -3.17
C PRO A 83 6.03 16.62 -3.30
N ARG A 84 5.22 17.07 -4.26
CA ARG A 84 3.93 16.47 -4.60
C ARG A 84 3.80 16.25 -6.11
N LEU A 85 3.02 15.26 -6.49
CA LEU A 85 2.62 15.01 -7.87
C LEU A 85 1.10 15.12 -7.98
N ALA A 86 0.63 16.05 -8.81
CA ALA A 86 -0.77 16.13 -9.20
C ALA A 86 -1.02 15.21 -10.40
N MET A 87 -2.06 14.38 -10.32
CA MET A 87 -2.48 13.46 -11.37
C MET A 87 -4.00 13.54 -11.56
N PRO A 88 -4.54 14.63 -12.14
CA PRO A 88 -6.00 14.82 -12.28
C PRO A 88 -6.68 13.65 -13.04
N GLU A 89 -5.99 13.08 -14.02
CA GLU A 89 -6.44 11.93 -14.81
C GLU A 89 -5.96 10.59 -14.23
N GLY A 90 -5.36 10.59 -13.04
CA GLY A 90 -4.81 9.40 -12.39
C GLY A 90 -5.87 8.33 -12.11
N LEU A 91 -5.51 7.06 -12.34
CA LEU A 91 -6.43 5.92 -12.19
C LEU A 91 -6.80 5.64 -10.71
N LEU A 92 -5.82 5.76 -9.81
CA LEU A 92 -5.95 5.33 -8.41
C LEU A 92 -6.05 6.48 -7.42
N VAL A 93 -5.31 7.56 -7.69
CA VAL A 93 -5.10 8.70 -6.80
C VAL A 93 -4.99 9.95 -7.66
N LYS A 94 -5.41 11.11 -7.13
CA LYS A 94 -5.33 12.39 -7.85
C LYS A 94 -4.20 13.30 -7.37
N ASP A 95 -3.72 13.07 -6.17
CA ASP A 95 -2.58 13.77 -5.61
C ASP A 95 -1.73 12.79 -4.78
N ILE A 96 -0.41 12.90 -4.92
CA ILE A 96 0.56 12.06 -4.24
C ILE A 96 1.60 12.96 -3.54
N ALA A 97 1.86 12.69 -2.25
CA ALA A 97 3.05 13.15 -1.56
C ALA A 97 4.24 12.21 -1.86
N LEU A 98 5.37 12.77 -2.29
CA LEU A 98 6.59 12.01 -2.54
C LEU A 98 7.45 12.01 -1.26
N VAL A 99 7.83 10.82 -0.79
CA VAL A 99 8.41 10.60 0.55
C VAL A 99 9.52 9.54 0.50
N GLY A 100 10.21 9.34 1.62
CA GLY A 100 11.10 8.20 1.84
C GLY A 100 10.39 7.08 2.61
N SER A 101 10.75 5.83 2.35
CA SER A 101 10.42 4.70 3.21
C SER A 101 11.45 4.58 4.32
N LYS A 102 11.20 5.13 5.49
CA LYS A 102 12.10 4.95 6.65
C LYS A 102 12.19 3.47 7.04
N HIS A 103 11.04 2.81 7.11
CA HIS A 103 10.93 1.37 7.24
C HIS A 103 9.90 0.87 6.21
N PHE A 104 10.25 -0.15 5.44
CA PHE A 104 9.30 -0.87 4.61
C PHE A 104 9.74 -2.32 4.51
N LYS A 105 9.17 -3.16 5.36
CA LYS A 105 9.45 -4.60 5.38
C LYS A 105 8.17 -5.38 5.18
N LEU A 106 8.21 -6.31 4.24
CA LEU A 106 7.20 -7.36 4.07
C LEU A 106 7.87 -8.70 4.36
N SER A 107 7.25 -9.51 5.21
CA SER A 107 7.74 -10.83 5.60
C SER A 107 6.61 -11.86 5.65
N ALA A 108 5.98 -12.14 4.52
CA ALA A 108 5.01 -13.23 4.36
C ALA A 108 5.71 -14.55 3.96
N ASP A 109 4.97 -15.68 3.92
CA ASP A 109 5.57 -17.00 3.65
C ASP A 109 6.38 -17.03 2.34
N LYS A 110 5.76 -16.70 1.21
CA LYS A 110 6.44 -16.75 -0.10
C LYS A 110 6.94 -15.39 -0.58
N VAL A 111 6.51 -14.30 0.04
CA VAL A 111 6.85 -12.93 -0.39
C VAL A 111 7.54 -12.20 0.75
N ARG A 112 8.84 -11.98 0.60
CA ARG A 112 9.67 -11.22 1.55
C ARG A 112 10.53 -10.19 0.84
N TYR A 113 10.54 -8.97 1.34
CA TYR A 113 11.47 -7.93 0.88
C TYR A 113 11.63 -6.81 1.91
N ASP A 114 12.75 -6.11 1.82
CA ASP A 114 13.05 -4.89 2.57
C ASP A 114 13.29 -3.75 1.57
N HIS A 115 12.39 -2.78 1.57
CA HIS A 115 12.46 -1.56 0.76
C HIS A 115 12.67 -0.32 1.63
N SER A 116 13.32 -0.48 2.79
CA SER A 116 13.67 0.63 3.70
C SER A 116 14.80 1.50 3.11
N GLY A 117 14.82 2.79 3.47
CA GLY A 117 15.76 3.79 2.98
C GLY A 117 15.61 4.12 1.48
N ARG A 118 14.44 3.88 0.90
CA ARG A 118 14.18 4.06 -0.54
C ARG A 118 13.12 5.13 -0.78
N TYR A 119 12.86 5.40 -2.06
CA TYR A 119 11.72 6.21 -2.47
C TYR A 119 10.40 5.52 -2.15
N ALA A 120 9.45 6.30 -1.65
CA ALA A 120 8.06 5.91 -1.45
C ALA A 120 7.13 7.06 -1.88
N ALA A 121 5.85 6.72 -2.01
CA ALA A 121 4.81 7.65 -2.40
C ALA A 121 3.55 7.32 -1.60
N PHE A 122 2.83 8.35 -1.18
CA PHE A 122 1.57 8.20 -0.47
C PHE A 122 0.50 9.10 -1.10
N GLY A 123 -0.68 8.52 -1.29
CA GLY A 123 -1.88 9.23 -1.73
C GLY A 123 -3.11 8.46 -1.31
N PHE A 124 -4.23 9.16 -1.17
CA PHE A 124 -5.50 8.54 -0.86
C PHE A 124 -6.10 7.90 -2.12
N PHE A 125 -6.53 6.65 -1.99
CA PHE A 125 -7.21 5.94 -3.06
C PHE A 125 -8.54 6.66 -3.36
N GLN A 126 -8.69 7.14 -4.58
CA GLN A 126 -9.83 7.90 -5.08
C GLN A 126 -10.46 7.23 -6.31
N TYR A 127 -10.11 5.97 -6.57
CA TYR A 127 -10.86 5.16 -7.52
C TYR A 127 -12.24 4.85 -6.95
N PHE A 128 -13.26 5.19 -7.72
CA PHE A 128 -14.61 4.70 -7.55
C PHE A 128 -14.87 3.76 -8.74
N GLY A 129 -15.34 2.55 -8.43
CA GLY A 129 -15.85 1.64 -9.46
C GLY A 129 -17.10 2.19 -10.13
N PRO A 130 -17.69 1.48 -11.10
CA PRO A 130 -19.12 1.64 -11.33
C PRO A 130 -19.90 1.47 -10.01
#